data_AF-N8Y8A8-F1
#
_entry.id   AF-N8Y8A8-F1
#
_cell.length_a   1.000
_cell.length_b   1.000
_cell.length_c   1.000
_cell.angle_alpha   90.00
_cell.angle_beta   90.00
_cell.angle_gamma   90.00
#
_symmetry.space_group_name_H-M   'P 1'
#
loop_
_entity.id
_entity.type
_entity.pdbx_description
1 polymer ?
#
loop_
_entity_poly.entity_id
_entity_poly.type
_entity_poly.pdbx_seq_one_letter_code
_entity_poly.pdbx_strand_id
1 'polypeptide(L)'
;MKKYRSLIEFSASILLYVVVLICSLNYLKNDDIRYSTQIFVTLLPIIPCILVGWSVLRQLARLDEMQQHIQLQAFALAFVGTALITFSYGFLENIGFPHLSMFFVWPLMATLWGVGIAIGSWRYR
;
A
#
# COMPACT_ATOMS: atom_id res chain seq x y z
N MET A 1 12.88 -10.30 -22.00
CA MET A 1 11.92 -11.27 -21.43
C MET A 1 11.71 -11.16 -19.90
N LYS A 2 12.71 -10.82 -19.07
CA LYS A 2 12.55 -10.71 -17.59
C LYS A 2 11.62 -9.58 -17.09
N LYS A 3 11.50 -8.46 -17.81
CA LYS A 3 10.68 -7.29 -17.40
C LYS A 3 9.16 -7.57 -17.48
N TYR A 4 8.72 -8.22 -18.56
CA TYR A 4 7.32 -8.63 -18.75
C TYR A 4 6.86 -9.65 -17.70
N ARG A 5 7.73 -10.60 -17.33
CA ARG A 5 7.44 -11.58 -16.28
C ARG A 5 7.17 -10.93 -14.92
N SER A 6 7.92 -9.88 -14.57
CA SER A 6 7.73 -9.14 -13.31
C SER A 6 6.42 -8.34 -13.28
N LEU A 7 6.05 -7.74 -14.42
CA LEU A 7 4.78 -7.03 -14.55
C LEU A 7 3.60 -8.00 -14.48
N ILE A 8 3.71 -9.17 -15.12
CA ILE A 8 2.69 -10.23 -15.03
C ILE A 8 2.58 -10.75 -13.60
N GLU A 9 3.69 -10.98 -12.89
CA GLU A 9 3.69 -11.39 -11.47
C GLU A 9 3.00 -10.34 -10.58
N PHE A 10 3.27 -9.05 -10.79
CA PHE A 10 2.63 -7.97 -10.05
C PHE A 10 1.13 -7.87 -10.35
N SER A 11 0.75 -7.85 -11.63
CA SER A 11 -0.66 -7.82 -12.06
C SER A 11 -1.43 -9.05 -11.60
N ALA A 12 -0.81 -10.23 -11.62
CA ALA A 12 -1.41 -11.46 -11.10
C ALA A 12 -1.63 -11.39 -9.59
N SER A 13 -0.67 -10.87 -8.82
CA SER A 13 -0.84 -10.67 -7.37
C SER A 13 -1.95 -9.67 -7.04
N ILE A 14 -2.07 -8.58 -7.82
CA ILE A 14 -3.17 -7.62 -7.68
C ILE A 14 -4.51 -8.27 -8.01
N LEU A 15 -4.59 -9.02 -9.12
CA LEU A 15 -5.82 -9.72 -9.48
C LEU A 15 -6.22 -10.72 -8.39
N LEU A 16 -5.26 -11.48 -7.85
CA LEU A 16 -5.49 -12.40 -6.75
C LEU A 16 -6.00 -11.66 -5.51
N TYR A 17 -5.40 -10.52 -5.16
CA TYR A 17 -5.88 -9.65 -4.09
C TYR A 17 -7.33 -9.22 -4.29
N VAL A 18 -7.67 -8.70 -5.46
CA VAL A 18 -9.02 -8.21 -5.78
C VAL A 18 -10.04 -9.35 -5.71
N VAL A 19 -9.73 -10.51 -6.30
CA VAL A 19 -10.62 -11.69 -6.26
C VAL A 19 -10.84 -12.15 -4.82
N VAL A 20 -9.77 -12.29 -4.03
CA VAL A 20 -9.86 -12.70 -2.63
C VAL A 20 -10.66 -11.70 -1.79
N LEU A 21 -10.45 -10.40 -2.00
CA LEU A 21 -11.19 -9.34 -1.32
C LEU A 21 -12.69 -9.40 -1.63
N ILE A 22 -13.05 -9.52 -2.91
CA ILE A 22 -14.46 -9.62 -3.33
C ILE A 22 -15.12 -10.87 -2.74
N CYS A 23 -14.44 -12.01 -2.78
CA CYS A 23 -14.94 -13.26 -2.19
C CYS A 23 -15.11 -13.13 -0.67
N SER A 24 -14.13 -12.54 0.02
CA SER A 24 -14.18 -12.30 1.47
C SER A 24 -15.36 -11.40 1.85
N LEU A 25 -15.51 -10.25 1.19
CA LEU A 25 -16.61 -9.32 1.46
C LEU A 25 -17.99 -9.90 1.14
N ASN A 26 -18.12 -10.67 0.06
CA ASN A 26 -19.39 -11.33 -0.25
C ASN A 26 -19.71 -12.45 0.74
N TYR A 27 -18.71 -13.20 1.20
CA TYR A 27 -18.91 -14.23 2.21
C TYR A 27 -19.35 -13.63 3.54
N LEU A 28 -18.78 -12.48 3.94
CA LEU A 28 -19.13 -11.78 5.19
C LEU A 28 -20.55 -11.21 5.22
N LYS A 29 -21.24 -11.09 4.08
CA LYS A 29 -22.64 -10.61 4.02
C LYS A 29 -23.66 -11.64 4.49
N ASN A 30 -23.25 -12.90 4.70
CA ASN A 30 -24.14 -13.91 5.26
C ASN A 30 -24.30 -13.67 6.77
N ASP A 31 -25.54 -13.60 7.25
CA ASP A 31 -25.83 -13.25 8.65
C ASP A 31 -25.46 -14.34 9.68
N ASP A 32 -25.18 -15.57 9.21
CA ASP A 32 -25.08 -16.77 10.06
C ASP A 32 -23.64 -17.29 10.27
N ILE A 33 -22.66 -16.38 10.33
CA ILE A 33 -21.24 -16.74 10.41
C ILE A 33 -20.73 -16.60 11.84
N ARG A 34 -20.06 -17.65 12.34
CA ARG A 34 -19.35 -17.61 13.63
C ARG A 34 -18.28 -16.51 13.65
N TYR A 35 -18.19 -15.79 14.76
CA TYR A 35 -17.24 -14.69 14.96
C TYR A 35 -15.77 -15.06 14.65
N SER A 36 -15.34 -16.27 15.03
CA SER A 36 -13.99 -16.76 14.71
C SER A 36 -13.73 -16.84 13.21
N THR A 37 -14.70 -17.31 12.43
CA THR A 37 -14.61 -17.40 10.96
C THR A 37 -14.59 -16.00 10.33
N GLN A 38 -15.36 -15.04 10.85
CA GLN A 38 -15.36 -13.66 10.37
C GLN A 38 -13.97 -13.01 10.46
N ILE A 39 -13.23 -13.26 11.56
CA ILE A 39 -11.85 -12.75 11.74
C ILE A 39 -10.95 -13.30 10.62
N PHE A 40 -10.95 -14.62 10.41
CA PHE A 40 -10.10 -15.24 9.40
C PHE A 40 -10.44 -14.76 7.99
N VAL A 41 -11.72 -14.65 7.65
CA VAL A 41 -12.14 -14.23 6.31
C VAL A 41 -11.83 -12.76 6.07
N THR A 42 -11.96 -11.88 7.08
CA THR A 42 -11.60 -10.45 6.98
C THR A 42 -10.10 -10.24 6.77
N LEU A 43 -9.25 -11.07 7.39
CA LEU A 43 -7.80 -10.99 7.28
C LEU A 43 -7.24 -11.72 6.04
N LEU A 44 -8.03 -12.57 5.40
CA LEU A 44 -7.62 -13.37 4.23
C LEU A 44 -6.99 -12.53 3.10
N PRO A 45 -7.48 -11.31 2.76
CA PRO A 45 -6.86 -10.44 1.76
C PRO A 45 -5.44 -9.97 2.08
N ILE A 46 -4.95 -10.11 3.32
CA ILE A 46 -3.58 -9.75 3.70
C ILE A 46 -2.57 -10.68 3.02
N ILE A 47 -2.89 -11.97 2.84
CA ILE A 47 -2.00 -12.93 2.19
C ILE A 47 -1.63 -12.48 0.75
N PRO A 48 -2.60 -12.18 -0.14
CA PRO A 48 -2.28 -11.58 -1.43
C PRO A 48 -1.52 -10.25 -1.33
N CYS A 49 -1.87 -9.42 -0.34
CA CYS A 49 -1.23 -8.12 -0.15
C CYS A 49 0.29 -8.27 0.12
N ILE A 50 0.68 -9.28 0.91
CA ILE A 50 2.09 -9.63 1.13
C ILE A 50 2.78 -10.01 -0.19
N LEU A 51 2.11 -10.76 -1.09
CA LEU A 51 2.67 -11.11 -2.40
C LEU A 51 2.87 -9.88 -3.29
N VAL A 52 1.92 -8.92 -3.25
CA VAL A 52 2.06 -7.63 -3.94
C VAL A 52 3.27 -6.89 -3.39
N GLY A 53 3.38 -6.76 -2.06
CA GLY A 53 4.51 -6.10 -1.40
C GLY A 53 5.85 -6.75 -1.75
N TRP A 54 5.92 -8.08 -1.73
CA TRP A 54 7.10 -8.83 -2.12
C TRP A 54 7.51 -8.59 -3.58
N SER A 55 6.53 -8.51 -4.49
CA SER A 55 6.76 -8.17 -5.89
C SER A 55 7.34 -6.76 -6.05
N VAL A 56 6.87 -5.79 -5.28
CA VAL A 56 7.42 -4.43 -5.26
C VAL A 56 8.85 -4.41 -4.73
N LEU A 57 9.12 -5.04 -3.59
CA LEU A 57 10.47 -5.13 -3.01
C LEU A 57 11.47 -5.76 -3.97
N ARG A 58 11.07 -6.85 -4.64
CA ARG A 58 11.89 -7.49 -5.68
C ARG A 58 12.16 -6.58 -6.87
N GLN A 59 11.22 -5.74 -7.26
CA GLN A 59 11.41 -4.77 -8.34
C GLN A 59 12.37 -3.65 -7.93
N LEU A 60 12.22 -3.11 -6.72
CA LEU A 60 13.13 -2.10 -6.16
C LEU A 60 14.57 -2.61 -6.08
N ALA A 61 14.76 -3.87 -5.66
CA ALA A 61 16.08 -4.50 -5.58
C ALA A 61 16.77 -4.70 -6.94
N ARG A 62 16.04 -4.58 -8.06
CA ARG A 62 16.57 -4.71 -9.43
C ARG A 62 16.82 -3.37 -10.13
N LEU A 63 16.51 -2.26 -9.45
CA LEU A 63 16.82 -0.93 -9.95
C LEU A 63 18.34 -0.69 -9.91
N ASP A 64 18.83 0.21 -10.75
CA ASP A 64 20.20 0.70 -10.64
C ASP A 64 20.39 1.54 -9.36
N GLU A 65 21.64 1.81 -8.99
CA GLU A 65 21.98 2.50 -7.74
C GLU A 65 21.37 3.92 -7.67
N MET A 66 21.33 4.62 -8.80
CA MET A 66 20.78 5.97 -8.90
C MET A 66 19.26 5.98 -8.67
N GLN A 67 18.54 5.05 -9.29
CA GLN A 67 17.11 4.85 -9.10
C GLN A 67 16.80 4.39 -7.67
N GLN A 68 17.59 3.48 -7.09
CA GLN A 68 17.44 3.09 -5.68
C GLN A 68 17.62 4.28 -4.74
N HIS A 69 18.60 5.14 -5.00
CA HIS A 69 18.81 6.36 -4.22
C HIS A 69 17.62 7.33 -4.31
N ILE A 70 17.08 7.55 -5.51
CA ILE A 70 15.86 8.35 -5.71
C ILE A 70 14.68 7.74 -4.94
N GLN A 71 14.50 6.42 -5.03
CA GLN A 71 13.44 5.71 -4.33
C GLN A 71 13.56 5.87 -2.81
N LEU A 72 14.77 5.74 -2.25
CA LEU A 72 15.00 5.94 -0.82
C LEU A 72 14.68 7.36 -0.35
N GLN A 73 15.10 8.38 -1.11
CA GLN A 73 14.75 9.76 -0.81
C GLN A 73 13.24 10.00 -0.88
N ALA A 74 12.57 9.41 -1.88
CA ALA A 74 11.14 9.48 -2.03
C ALA A 74 10.39 8.77 -0.88
N PHE A 75 10.88 7.61 -0.44
CA PHE A 75 10.35 6.91 0.73
C PHE A 75 10.55 7.71 2.02
N ALA A 76 11.70 8.36 2.20
CA ALA A 76 11.95 9.22 3.35
C ALA A 76 10.96 10.41 3.39
N LEU A 77 10.72 11.06 2.24
CA LEU A 77 9.73 12.12 2.11
C LEU A 77 8.32 11.60 2.42
N ALA A 78 7.94 10.46 1.85
CA ALA A 78 6.64 9.84 2.07
C ALA A 78 6.43 9.47 3.53
N PHE A 79 7.42 8.88 4.17
CA PHE A 79 7.38 8.48 5.57
C PHE A 79 7.21 9.67 6.49
N VAL A 80 8.09 10.68 6.39
CA VAL A 80 8.05 11.87 7.24
C VAL A 80 6.78 12.69 6.98
N GLY A 81 6.43 12.91 5.72
CA GLY A 81 5.24 13.66 5.35
C GLY A 81 3.96 12.99 5.81
N THR A 82 3.85 11.66 5.66
CA THR A 82 2.70 10.90 6.16
C THR A 82 2.60 11.01 7.67
N ALA A 83 3.71 10.78 8.39
CA ALA A 83 3.73 10.86 9.85
C ALA A 83 3.27 12.24 10.35
N LEU A 84 3.82 13.32 9.79
CA LEU A 84 3.44 14.69 10.15
C LEU A 84 1.95 14.94 9.90
N ILE A 85 1.43 14.59 8.72
CA ILE A 85 0.02 14.80 8.38
C ILE A 85 -0.90 13.96 9.28
N THR A 86 -0.58 12.68 9.51
CA THR A 86 -1.40 11.81 10.36
C THR A 86 -1.37 12.24 11.82
N PHE A 87 -0.24 12.72 12.34
CA PHE A 87 -0.15 13.26 13.70
C PHE A 87 -0.91 14.57 13.83
N SER A 88 -0.75 15.48 12.87
CA SER A 88 -1.53 16.71 12.82
C SER A 88 -3.03 16.42 12.80
N TYR A 89 -3.47 15.43 12.01
CA TYR A 89 -4.89 15.04 11.99
C TYR A 89 -5.34 14.41 13.32
N GLY A 90 -4.53 13.53 13.91
CA GLY A 90 -4.81 12.97 15.24
C GLY A 90 -4.95 14.05 16.32
N PHE A 91 -4.21 15.16 16.22
CA PHE A 91 -4.42 16.30 17.11
C PHE A 91 -5.74 17.02 16.86
N LEU A 92 -6.20 17.11 15.61
CA LEU A 92 -7.51 17.68 15.27
C LEU A 92 -8.67 16.82 15.81
N GLU A 93 -8.50 15.50 15.92
CA GLU A 93 -9.51 14.63 16.53
C GLU A 93 -9.77 15.01 18.00
N ASN A 94 -8.80 15.58 18.73
CA ASN A 94 -8.99 16.05 20.11
C ASN A 94 -9.98 17.23 20.23
N ILE A 95 -10.20 17.99 19.15
CA ILE A 95 -11.15 19.11 19.12
C ILE A 95 -12.47 18.75 18.40
N GLY A 96 -12.71 17.45 18.17
CA GLY A 96 -13.98 16.93 17.65
C GLY A 96 -14.02 16.67 16.14
N PHE A 97 -12.88 16.63 15.45
CA PHE A 97 -12.84 16.16 14.06
C PHE A 97 -13.22 14.67 13.96
N PRO A 98 -13.79 14.23 12.83
CA PRO A 98 -14.21 12.84 12.65
C PRO A 98 -13.01 11.90 12.59
N HIS A 99 -13.19 10.67 13.09
CA HIS A 99 -12.14 9.65 13.02
C HIS A 99 -11.96 9.17 11.57
N LEU A 100 -10.73 9.24 11.07
CA LEU A 100 -10.41 8.72 9.74
C LEU A 100 -10.00 7.24 9.79
N SER A 101 -10.40 6.51 8.76
CA SER A 101 -9.99 5.12 8.60
C SER A 101 -8.50 5.01 8.29
N MET A 102 -7.84 3.98 8.81
CA MET A 102 -6.45 3.65 8.47
C MET A 102 -6.24 3.42 6.97
N PHE A 103 -7.31 3.13 6.21
CA PHE A 103 -7.26 3.04 4.75
C PHE A 103 -6.83 4.33 4.05
N PHE A 104 -6.92 5.51 4.70
CA PHE A 104 -6.44 6.78 4.13
C PHE A 104 -4.92 6.94 4.21
N VAL A 105 -4.25 6.23 5.11
CA VAL A 105 -2.80 6.35 5.33
C VAL A 105 -2.04 5.88 4.10
N TRP A 106 -2.44 4.76 3.50
CA TRP A 106 -1.74 4.20 2.35
C TRP A 106 -1.82 5.10 1.10
N PRO A 107 -3.00 5.60 0.66
CA PRO A 107 -3.09 6.56 -0.43
C PRO A 107 -2.28 7.82 -0.19
N LEU A 108 -2.31 8.38 1.03
CA LEU A 108 -1.52 9.55 1.40
C LEU A 108 -0.01 9.28 1.27
N MET A 109 0.45 8.15 1.77
CA MET A 109 1.86 7.76 1.65
C MET A 109 2.25 7.52 0.19
N ALA A 110 1.38 6.87 -0.60
CA ALA A 110 1.62 6.62 -2.02
C ALA A 110 1.68 7.92 -2.84
N THR A 111 0.84 8.91 -2.55
CA THR A 111 0.90 10.21 -3.23
C THR A 111 2.20 10.95 -2.89
N LEU A 112 2.59 11.01 -1.62
CA LEU A 112 3.85 11.63 -1.20
C LEU A 112 5.06 10.92 -1.78
N TRP A 113 5.03 9.59 -1.86
CA TRP A 113 6.07 8.79 -2.51
C TRP A 113 6.19 9.12 -4.00
N GLY A 114 5.05 9.19 -4.72
CA GLY A 114 5.02 9.60 -6.12
C GLY A 114 5.57 11.01 -6.35
N VAL A 115 5.24 11.96 -5.47
CA VAL A 115 5.82 13.31 -5.49
C VAL A 115 7.33 13.27 -5.26
N GLY A 116 7.81 12.47 -4.30
CA GLY A 116 9.23 12.28 -4.04
C GLY A 116 10.00 11.72 -5.26
N ILE A 117 9.42 10.74 -5.95
CA ILE A 117 9.99 10.19 -7.19
C ILE A 117 10.03 11.27 -8.28
N ALA A 118 8.94 12.03 -8.46
CA ALA A 118 8.88 13.10 -9.46
C ALA A 118 9.99 14.13 -9.23
N ILE A 119 10.14 14.62 -8.00
CA ILE A 119 11.19 15.58 -7.62
C ILE A 119 12.58 15.00 -7.87
N GLY A 120 12.84 13.76 -7.45
CA GLY A 120 14.14 13.11 -7.68
C GLY A 120 14.44 12.94 -9.17
N SER A 121 13.47 12.46 -9.95
CA SER A 121 13.64 12.28 -11.39
C SER A 121 13.87 13.57 -12.16
N TRP A 122 13.35 14.71 -11.68
CA TRP A 122 13.59 16.02 -12.29
C TRP A 122 14.96 16.58 -11.94
N ARG A 123 15.45 16.33 -10.73
CA ARG A 123 16.75 16.83 -10.25
C ARG A 123 17.94 16.13 -10.90
N TYR A 124 17.76 14.87 -11.29
CA TYR A 124 18.81 14.00 -11.80
C TYR A 124 18.69 13.71 -13.32
N ARG A 125 17.84 14.46 -14.02
CA ARG A 125 17.87 14.60 -15.48
C ARG A 125 18.94 15.61 -15.89
#